data_AF-A0A1Q3VLD0-F1
#
_entry.id   AF-A0A1Q3VLD0-F1
#
_cell.length_a   1.000
_cell.length_b   1.000
_cell.length_c   1.000
_cell.angle_alpha   90.00
_cell.angle_beta   90.00
_cell.angle_gamma   90.00
#
_symmetry.space_group_name_H-M   'P 1'
#
loop_
_entity.id
_entity.type
_entity.pdbx_description
1 polymer ?
#
loop_
_entity_poly.entity_id
_entity_poly.type
_entity_poly.pdbx_seq_one_letter_code
_entity_poly.pdbx_strand_id
1 'polypeptide(L)'
;MEGRNVIPIGMAKKPAGPTARGEDGRLLSLADCTRMLAEQHGFESQLLIDPPRFEVSMSYLDGALPKDEFGLFLVVSDGGSPFLLGGTRTSFGLDVRYNGYIHLGLERDLRSITSVEVVEVAGLMRRAYQVPLLHCFE
;
A
#
# COMPACT_ATOMS: atom_id res chain seq x y z
N MET A 1 -16.76 6.71 -22.34
CA MET A 1 -16.56 6.53 -20.89
C MET A 1 -16.06 5.12 -20.69
N GLU A 2 -14.77 4.92 -20.88
CA GLU A 2 -14.15 3.59 -20.72
C GLU A 2 -13.63 3.43 -19.30
N GLY A 3 -13.71 2.19 -18.82
CA GLY A 3 -13.65 1.81 -17.42
C GLY A 3 -12.41 2.34 -16.70
N ARG A 4 -12.65 3.08 -15.62
CA ARG A 4 -11.62 3.39 -14.62
C ARG A 4 -11.16 2.05 -14.05
N ASN A 5 -9.88 1.72 -14.20
CA ASN A 5 -9.25 0.55 -13.56
C ASN A 5 -9.15 0.80 -12.04
N VAL A 6 -10.29 0.77 -11.38
CA VAL A 6 -10.39 0.75 -9.92
C VAL A 6 -10.19 -0.70 -9.51
N ILE A 7 -9.01 -1.03 -8.99
CA ILE A 7 -8.71 -2.38 -8.51
C ILE A 7 -8.99 -2.40 -7.00
N PRO A 8 -10.09 -3.04 -6.55
CA PRO A 8 -10.30 -3.24 -5.13
C PRO A 8 -9.19 -4.15 -4.59
N ILE A 9 -8.69 -3.82 -3.40
CA ILE A 9 -7.52 -4.43 -2.74
C ILE A 9 -7.70 -5.95 -2.46
N GLY A 10 -8.85 -6.54 -2.79
CA GLY A 10 -9.11 -7.99 -2.71
C GLY A 10 -8.81 -8.82 -3.97
N MET A 11 -8.43 -8.22 -5.11
CA MET A 11 -8.32 -8.95 -6.39
C MET A 11 -6.90 -9.42 -6.75
N ALA A 12 -5.85 -8.79 -6.22
CA ALA A 12 -4.47 -9.24 -6.42
C ALA A 12 -4.10 -10.27 -5.33
N LYS A 13 -4.06 -11.54 -5.69
CA LYS A 13 -3.65 -12.63 -4.78
C LYS A 13 -2.28 -13.16 -5.17
N LYS A 14 -1.32 -13.09 -4.25
CA LYS A 14 -0.18 -14.02 -4.26
C LYS A 14 -0.58 -15.32 -3.51
N PRO A 15 -0.44 -16.52 -4.11
CA PRO A 15 -0.65 -17.78 -3.41
C PRO A 15 0.47 -18.16 -2.44
N ALA A 16 0.12 -19.04 -1.49
CA ALA A 16 0.69 -19.20 -0.15
C ALA A 16 2.14 -19.70 -0.05
N GLY A 17 2.91 -19.02 0.80
CA GLY A 17 4.14 -19.48 1.44
C GLY A 17 4.39 -18.66 2.71
N PRO A 18 5.00 -19.24 3.77
CA PRO A 18 5.44 -18.48 4.94
C PRO A 18 6.46 -17.41 4.55
N THR A 19 6.21 -16.15 4.90
CA THR A 19 7.15 -15.04 4.66
C THR A 19 7.62 -14.38 5.94
N ALA A 20 6.90 -14.58 7.05
CA ALA A 20 7.28 -14.10 8.36
C ALA A 20 6.86 -15.10 9.46
N ARG A 21 7.37 -14.90 10.67
CA ARG A 21 6.94 -15.61 11.88
C ARG A 21 6.36 -14.58 12.84
N GLY A 22 5.10 -14.77 13.23
CA GLY A 22 4.42 -13.96 14.24
C GLY A 22 5.03 -14.15 15.64
N GLU A 23 4.68 -13.26 16.57
CA GLU A 23 5.11 -13.35 17.98
C GLU A 23 4.66 -14.65 18.66
N ASP A 24 3.56 -15.23 18.20
CA ASP A 24 3.02 -16.53 18.61
C ASP A 24 3.73 -17.73 17.94
N GLY A 25 4.78 -17.47 17.15
CA GLY A 25 5.52 -18.49 16.41
C GLY A 25 4.83 -18.97 15.15
N ARG A 26 3.63 -18.46 14.82
CA ARG A 26 2.86 -18.87 13.65
C ARG A 26 3.51 -18.34 12.38
N LEU A 27 3.51 -19.17 11.34
CA LEU A 27 3.97 -18.77 10.01
C LEU A 27 2.90 -17.89 9.35
N LEU A 28 3.29 -16.67 9.00
CA LEU A 28 2.43 -15.68 8.37
C LEU A 28 2.74 -15.59 6.88
N SER A 29 1.69 -15.60 6.05
CA SER A 29 1.81 -15.20 4.65
C SER A 29 1.84 -13.68 4.54
N LEU A 30 2.30 -13.15 3.41
CA LEU A 30 2.19 -11.70 3.15
C LEU A 30 0.74 -11.20 3.16
N ALA A 31 -0.22 -12.03 2.76
CA ALA A 31 -1.64 -11.70 2.89
C ALA A 31 -2.09 -11.61 4.35
N ASP A 32 -1.55 -12.45 5.25
CA ASP A 32 -1.78 -12.32 6.69
C ASP A 32 -1.14 -11.04 7.22
N CYS A 33 0.09 -10.72 6.80
CA CYS A 33 0.75 -9.46 7.17
C CYS A 33 -0.03 -8.23 6.69
N THR A 34 -0.62 -8.28 5.50
CA THR A 34 -1.47 -7.19 4.99
C THR A 34 -2.75 -7.05 5.77
N ARG A 35 -3.42 -8.16 6.08
CA ARG A 35 -4.63 -8.15 6.90
C ARG A 35 -4.35 -7.65 8.32
N MET A 36 -3.28 -8.13 8.96
CA MET A 36 -2.89 -7.70 10.30
C MET A 36 -2.54 -6.21 10.35
N LEU A 37 -1.85 -5.70 9.31
CA LEU A 37 -1.55 -4.27 9.23
C LEU A 37 -2.82 -3.43 9.06
N ALA A 38 -3.76 -3.87 8.20
CA ALA A 38 -5.05 -3.22 8.04
C ALA A 38 -5.89 -3.25 9.34
N GLU A 39 -5.87 -4.38 10.07
CA GLU A 39 -6.51 -4.52 11.38
C GLU A 39 -5.85 -3.61 12.44
N GLN A 40 -4.51 -3.52 12.45
CA GLN A 40 -3.75 -2.71 13.40
C GLN A 40 -3.95 -1.20 13.19
N HIS A 41 -4.05 -0.75 11.93
CA HIS A 41 -4.19 0.66 11.60
C HIS A 41 -5.64 1.09 11.35
N GLY A 42 -6.59 0.16 11.28
CA GLY A 42 -8.03 0.43 11.28
C GLY A 42 -8.51 1.25 10.08
N PHE A 43 -8.07 0.93 8.85
CA PHE A 43 -8.54 1.62 7.65
C PHE A 43 -8.99 0.67 6.53
N GLU A 44 -9.97 1.13 5.75
CA GLU A 44 -10.24 0.60 4.41
C GLU A 44 -9.38 1.35 3.40
N SER A 45 -8.87 0.68 2.37
CA SER A 45 -8.09 1.36 1.34
C SER A 45 -8.49 1.00 -0.08
N GLN A 46 -8.17 1.93 -0.99
CA GLN A 46 -8.40 1.81 -2.42
C GLN A 46 -7.17 2.31 -3.17
N LEU A 47 -6.85 1.63 -4.27
CA LEU A 47 -5.72 1.95 -5.12
C LEU A 47 -6.22 2.23 -6.55
N LEU A 48 -5.73 3.33 -7.12
CA LEU A 48 -5.98 3.75 -8.49
C LEU A 48 -4.65 3.97 -9.19
N ILE A 49 -4.45 3.31 -10.32
CA ILE A 49 -3.28 3.52 -11.18
C ILE A 49 -3.81 3.84 -12.59
N ASP A 50 -3.53 5.06 -13.04
CA ASP A 50 -3.89 5.60 -14.35
C ASP A 50 -2.80 6.59 -14.79
N PRO A 51 -1.70 6.13 -15.42
CA PRO A 51 -0.51 6.93 -15.64
C PRO A 51 -0.78 8.31 -16.26
N PRO A 52 -0.15 9.37 -15.73
CA PRO A 52 0.91 9.37 -14.72
C PRO A 52 0.40 9.29 -13.26
N ARG A 53 -0.89 9.11 -13.05
CA ARG A 53 -1.51 9.14 -11.72
C ARG A 53 -1.41 7.79 -11.01
N PHE A 54 -1.00 7.84 -9.77
CA PHE A 54 -1.11 6.74 -8.82
C PHE A 54 -1.67 7.33 -7.52
N GLU A 55 -2.87 6.90 -7.13
CA GLU A 55 -3.51 7.30 -5.89
C GLU A 55 -3.67 6.11 -4.94
N VAL A 56 -3.35 6.33 -3.67
CA VAL A 56 -3.71 5.47 -2.54
C VAL A 56 -4.65 6.25 -1.62
N SER A 57 -5.89 5.77 -1.54
CA SER A 57 -6.92 6.30 -0.65
C SER A 57 -7.05 5.41 0.58
N MET A 58 -7.09 6.00 1.78
CA MET A 58 -7.30 5.33 3.06
C MET A 58 -8.43 6.01 3.84
N SER A 59 -9.40 5.22 4.28
CA SER A 59 -10.54 5.63 5.10
C SER A 59 -10.41 5.02 6.48
N TYR A 60 -10.01 5.82 7.47
CA TYR A 60 -9.82 5.40 8.85
C TYR A 60 -11.17 5.29 9.57
N LEU A 61 -11.37 4.15 10.22
CA LEU A 61 -12.62 3.77 10.89
C LEU A 61 -12.75 4.38 12.30
N ASP A 62 -11.63 4.73 12.92
CA ASP A 62 -11.55 5.28 14.28
C ASP A 62 -11.83 6.80 14.37
N GLY A 63 -12.08 7.44 13.22
CA GLY A 63 -12.48 8.84 13.13
C GLY A 63 -11.36 9.85 13.33
N ALA A 64 -10.10 9.42 13.41
CA ALA A 64 -8.94 10.31 13.47
C ALA A 64 -7.92 10.01 12.36
N LEU A 65 -7.27 11.05 11.84
CA LEU A 65 -6.13 10.87 10.94
C LEU A 65 -4.87 10.55 11.75
N PRO A 66 -3.98 9.68 11.26
CA PRO A 66 -2.66 9.51 11.86
C PRO A 66 -1.91 10.85 11.88
N LYS A 67 -1.23 11.09 13.01
CA LYS A 67 -0.46 12.32 13.21
C LYS A 67 0.57 12.53 12.10
N ASP A 68 1.31 11.49 11.76
CA ASP A 68 2.39 11.56 10.78
C ASP A 68 1.89 11.21 9.38
N GLU A 69 2.33 11.99 8.40
CA GLU A 69 2.11 11.73 6.98
C GLU A 69 3.01 10.60 6.47
N PHE A 70 2.57 9.93 5.41
CA PHE A 70 3.43 9.00 4.69
C PHE A 70 4.64 9.75 4.14
N GLY A 71 5.85 9.23 4.42
CA GLY A 71 7.09 9.83 3.95
C GLY A 71 7.66 9.16 2.69
N LEU A 72 7.23 7.94 2.39
CA LEU A 72 7.71 7.16 1.26
C LEU A 72 6.72 6.05 0.89
N PHE A 73 6.59 5.81 -0.42
CA PHE A 73 6.13 4.52 -0.96
C PHE A 73 7.27 3.79 -1.68
N LEU A 74 7.29 2.47 -1.55
CA LEU A 74 8.25 1.58 -2.19
C LEU A 74 7.48 0.47 -2.91
N VAL A 75 7.71 0.32 -4.20
CA VAL A 75 7.32 -0.87 -4.96
C VAL A 75 8.46 -1.87 -4.86
N VAL A 76 8.19 -3.07 -4.36
CA VAL A 76 9.15 -4.18 -4.32
C VAL A 76 8.65 -5.34 -5.18
N SER A 77 9.58 -6.14 -5.70
CA SER A 77 9.26 -7.41 -6.35
C SER A 77 9.16 -8.53 -5.32
N ASP A 78 7.97 -9.09 -5.14
CA ASP A 78 7.73 -10.22 -4.25
C ASP A 78 7.53 -11.51 -5.07
N GLY A 79 8.63 -12.12 -5.52
CA GLY A 79 8.60 -13.30 -6.39
C GLY A 79 7.95 -13.01 -7.74
N GLY A 80 8.27 -11.84 -8.31
CA GLY A 80 7.72 -11.37 -9.59
C GLY A 80 6.37 -10.67 -9.49
N SER A 81 5.78 -10.56 -8.29
CA SER A 81 4.54 -9.79 -8.06
C SER A 81 4.84 -8.43 -7.44
N PRO A 82 4.36 -7.31 -8.01
CA PRO A 82 4.60 -5.99 -7.44
C PRO A 82 3.83 -5.84 -6.12
N PHE A 83 4.57 -5.46 -5.08
CA PHE A 83 4.04 -5.25 -3.74
C PHE A 83 4.38 -3.82 -3.28
N LEU A 84 3.37 -3.11 -2.80
CA LEU A 84 3.50 -1.74 -2.35
C LEU A 84 3.69 -1.70 -0.84
N LEU A 85 4.68 -0.93 -0.40
CA LEU A 85 4.91 -0.59 1.00
C LEU A 85 4.82 0.93 1.14
N GLY A 86 4.03 1.42 2.08
CA GLY A 86 3.94 2.83 2.44
C GLY A 86 4.26 3.01 3.91
N GLY A 87 5.04 4.03 4.24
CA GLY A 87 5.35 4.30 5.64
C GLY A 87 6.04 5.61 5.91
N THR A 88 6.46 5.78 7.16
CA THR A 88 7.29 6.90 7.59
C THR A 88 8.75 6.46 7.59
N ARG A 89 9.65 7.29 7.02
CA ARG A 89 11.09 7.00 7.07
C ARG A 89 11.59 7.14 8.50
N THR A 90 12.36 6.17 8.96
CA THR A 90 13.07 6.21 10.24
C THR A 90 14.59 6.18 10.00
N SER A 91 15.38 6.33 11.05
CA SER A 91 16.85 6.22 10.96
C SER A 91 17.35 4.81 10.63
N PHE A 92 16.48 3.80 10.75
CA PHE A 92 16.80 2.38 10.56
C PHE A 92 15.99 1.72 9.44
N GLY A 93 15.14 2.46 8.73
CA GLY A 93 14.38 1.93 7.60
C GLY A 93 13.06 2.64 7.37
N LEU A 94 12.01 1.84 7.15
CA LEU A 94 10.64 2.28 6.92
C LEU A 94 9.74 1.71 8.00
N ASP A 95 9.08 2.59 8.75
CA ASP A 95 7.98 2.20 9.63
C ASP A 95 6.71 2.06 8.76
N VAL A 96 6.38 0.81 8.44
CA VAL A 96 5.35 0.46 7.46
C VAL A 96 3.97 0.65 8.09
N ARG A 97 3.14 1.46 7.43
CA ARG A 97 1.75 1.75 7.81
C ARG A 97 0.73 1.38 6.73
N TYR A 98 1.21 1.13 5.52
CA TYR A 98 0.43 0.64 4.40
C TYR A 98 1.20 -0.49 3.72
N ASN A 99 0.50 -1.55 3.35
CA ASN A 99 1.03 -2.53 2.42
C ASN A 99 -0.10 -3.09 1.53
N GLY A 100 0.25 -3.59 0.35
CA GLY A 100 -0.75 -4.18 -0.53
C GLY A 100 -0.17 -4.69 -1.84
N TYR A 101 -0.81 -5.71 -2.42
CA TYR A 101 -0.46 -6.20 -3.73
C TYR A 101 -0.97 -5.28 -4.83
N ILE A 102 -0.10 -5.03 -5.82
CA ILE A 102 -0.49 -4.38 -7.07
C ILE A 102 -0.69 -5.46 -8.13
N HIS A 103 -1.61 -5.22 -9.06
CA HIS A 103 -1.82 -6.12 -10.17
C HIS A 103 -0.58 -6.17 -11.09
N LEU A 104 -0.11 -7.39 -11.40
CA LEU A 104 1.07 -7.65 -12.26
C LEU A 104 1.07 -6.86 -13.57
N GLY A 105 -0.08 -6.77 -14.23
CA GLY A 105 -0.23 -6.05 -15.51
C GLY A 105 0.08 -4.55 -15.46
N LEU A 106 0.23 -3.97 -14.27
CA LEU A 106 0.52 -2.54 -14.07
C LEU A 106 1.99 -2.25 -13.79
N GLU A 107 2.87 -3.25 -13.77
CA GLU A 107 4.29 -3.05 -13.44
C GLU A 107 4.98 -2.05 -14.40
N ARG A 108 4.68 -2.15 -15.70
CA ARG A 108 5.22 -1.22 -16.71
C ARG A 108 4.78 0.21 -16.43
N ASP A 109 3.53 0.38 -16.06
CA ASP A 109 2.92 1.68 -15.78
C ASP A 109 3.56 2.31 -14.54
N LEU A 110 3.79 1.52 -13.50
CA LEU A 110 4.47 1.93 -12.27
C LEU A 110 5.86 2.51 -12.52
N ARG A 111 6.66 1.91 -13.41
CA ARG A 111 8.03 2.37 -13.70
C ARG A 111 8.12 3.83 -14.16
N SER A 112 7.04 4.37 -14.71
CA SER A 112 6.97 5.76 -15.17
C SER A 112 6.55 6.77 -14.08
N ILE A 113 6.09 6.27 -12.93
CA ILE A 113 5.49 7.08 -11.86
C ILE A 113 6.52 7.30 -10.76
N THR A 114 6.69 8.54 -10.30
CA THR A 114 7.70 8.92 -9.28
C THR A 114 7.09 9.39 -7.96
N SER A 115 5.76 9.50 -7.90
CA SER A 115 5.02 9.93 -6.72
C SER A 115 3.65 9.26 -6.63
N VAL A 116 3.17 9.08 -5.40
CA VAL A 116 1.82 8.61 -5.08
C VAL A 116 1.03 9.78 -4.51
N GLU A 117 -0.18 10.02 -5.04
CA GLU A 117 -1.19 10.84 -4.40
C GLU A 117 -1.80 10.06 -3.25
N VAL A 118 -1.62 10.55 -2.03
CA VAL A 118 -2.20 9.96 -0.84
C VAL A 118 -3.45 10.74 -0.47
N VAL A 119 -4.55 10.04 -0.27
CA VAL A 119 -5.80 10.63 0.24
C VAL A 119 -6.18 9.90 1.52
N GLU A 120 -6.16 10.61 2.63
CA GLU A 120 -6.55 10.08 3.93
C GLU A 120 -7.85 10.73 4.38
N VAL A 121 -8.81 9.91 4.82
CA VAL A 121 -10.14 10.33 5.25
C VAL A 121 -10.43 9.74 6.63
N ALA A 122 -10.92 10.57 7.55
CA ALA A 122 -11.41 10.13 8.85
C ALA A 122 -12.60 11.00 9.26
N GLY A 123 -13.81 10.43 9.25
CA GLY A 123 -15.04 11.20 9.45
C GLY A 123 -15.18 12.35 8.44
N LEU A 124 -15.17 13.61 8.92
CA LEU A 124 -15.21 14.81 8.08
C LEU A 124 -13.82 15.34 7.70
N MET A 125 -12.75 14.78 8.28
CA MET A 125 -11.39 15.19 7.98
C MET A 125 -10.91 14.53 6.69
N ARG A 126 -10.30 15.32 5.82
CA ARG A 126 -9.65 14.85 4.60
C ARG A 126 -8.29 15.51 4.43
N ARG A 127 -7.26 14.72 4.20
CA ARG A 127 -5.91 15.17 3.89
C ARG A 127 -5.47 14.56 2.57
N ALA A 128 -4.91 15.38 1.67
CA ALA A 128 -4.40 14.93 0.38
C ALA A 128 -3.03 15.54 0.09
N TYR A 129 -2.06 14.71 -0.29
CA TYR A 129 -0.65 15.10 -0.47
C TYR A 129 0.08 14.13 -1.39
N GLN A 130 1.25 14.53 -1.87
CA GLN A 130 2.09 13.69 -2.72
C GLN A 130 3.26 13.13 -1.93
N VAL A 131 3.54 11.84 -2.14
CA VAL A 131 4.61 11.11 -1.47
C VAL A 131 5.52 10.50 -2.53
N PRO A 132 6.86 10.55 -2.36
CA PRO A 132 7.77 9.91 -3.31
C PRO A 132 7.49 8.42 -3.46
N LEU A 133 7.55 7.92 -4.71
CA LEU A 133 7.51 6.51 -5.04
C LEU A 133 8.90 6.05 -5.49
N LEU A 134 9.44 5.06 -4.80
CA LEU A 134 10.67 4.38 -5.20
C LEU A 134 10.36 2.99 -5.74
N HIS A 135 11.19 2.57 -6.68
CA HIS A 135 11.07 1.29 -7.36
C HIS A 135 12.26 0.42 -7.03
N CYS A 136 12.00 -0.75 -6.47
CA CYS A 136 12.97 -1.79 -6.21
C CYS A 136 12.54 -3.03 -7.01
N PHE A 137 12.63 -2.90 -8.34
CA PHE A 137 12.53 -4.02 -9.26
C PHE A 137 13.94 -4.60 -9.41
N GLU A 138 14.22 -5.70 -8.73
CA GLU A 138 15.41 -6.52 -9.01
C GLU A 138 15.32 -7.19 -10.39
#